data_AF-A0A0V0H2F6-F1
#
_entry.id   AF-A0A0V0H2F6-F1
#
_cell.length_a   1.000
_cell.length_b   1.000
_cell.length_c   1.000
_cell.angle_alpha   90.00
_cell.angle_beta   90.00
_cell.angle_gamma   90.00
#
_symmetry.space_group_name_H-M   'P 1'
#
loop_
_entity.id
_entity.type
_entity.pdbx_description
1 polymer ?
#
loop_
_entity_poly.entity_id
_entity_poly.type
_entity_poly.pdbx_seq_one_letter_code
_entity_poly.pdbx_strand_id
1 'polypeptide(L)'
;MCDLEHDTVENCAVHMHKKHGFFIPDIEYLKDPEGFLTYLGLKVRRDYMCLYCNDRCRPFSCLEAVRKHMDAKNHCKVHYGDGGDDEEAELEEFYDYSSSYVDATGKQLVSSEDFNNNVELGSGGSELIITTRTDDRLSVKSIGSREFLRYYRQKPRPARTNDTAISSALTFKVSKHEPSNREIEGAQR
;
A
#
# COMPACT_ATOMS: atom_id res chain seq x y z
N MET A 1 3.44 6.84 28.35
CA MET A 1 4.82 6.34 28.11
C MET A 1 5.75 6.66 29.27
N CYS A 2 5.71 7.90 29.74
CA CYS A 2 6.29 8.32 31.01
C CYS A 2 5.20 8.49 32.08
N ASP A 3 5.60 8.89 33.28
CA ASP A 3 4.73 9.22 34.41
C ASP A 3 4.52 10.74 34.57
N LEU A 4 4.76 11.51 33.51
CA LEU A 4 4.51 12.95 33.55
C LEU A 4 3.00 13.21 33.40
N GLU A 5 2.43 13.91 34.37
CA GLU A 5 1.03 14.33 34.35
C GLU A 5 0.88 15.63 33.55
N HIS A 6 -0.22 15.73 32.82
CA HIS A 6 -0.57 16.88 32.00
C HIS A 6 -2.03 17.26 32.23
N ASP A 7 -2.31 18.56 32.23
CA ASP A 7 -3.66 19.09 32.52
C ASP A 7 -4.65 18.91 31.36
N THR A 8 -4.14 18.82 30.11
CA THR A 8 -4.97 18.63 28.92
C THR A 8 -4.42 17.54 28.00
N VAL A 9 -5.31 16.92 27.21
CA VAL A 9 -4.98 15.83 26.28
C VAL A 9 -4.05 16.32 25.18
N GLU A 10 -4.21 17.55 24.71
CA GLU A 10 -3.38 18.15 23.66
C GLU A 10 -1.94 18.36 24.15
N ASN A 11 -1.78 18.84 25.38
CA ASN A 11 -0.46 19.00 25.99
C ASN A 11 0.24 17.65 26.18
N CYS A 12 -0.52 16.63 26.56
CA CYS A 12 -0.04 15.25 26.63
C CYS A 12 0.40 14.72 25.25
N ALA A 13 -0.42 14.91 24.22
CA ALA A 13 -0.09 14.50 22.86
C ALA A 13 1.16 15.21 22.32
N VAL A 14 1.29 16.51 22.54
CA VAL A 14 2.48 17.29 22.16
C VAL A 14 3.73 16.79 22.91
N HIS A 15 3.60 16.48 24.20
CA HIS A 15 4.70 15.89 24.98
C HIS A 15 5.10 14.52 24.43
N MET A 16 4.13 13.65 24.19
CA MET A 16 4.35 12.31 23.65
C MET A 16 5.02 12.39 22.27
N HIS A 17 4.61 13.33 21.42
CA HIS A 17 5.23 13.54 20.12
C HIS A 17 6.68 14.02 20.23
N LYS A 18 6.94 15.06 21.04
CA LYS A 18 8.29 15.67 21.15
C LYS A 18 9.30 14.80 21.90
N LYS A 19 8.88 14.16 22.99
CA LYS A 19 9.78 13.42 23.88
C LYS A 19 9.91 11.95 23.50
N HIS A 20 8.82 11.34 23.05
CA HIS A 20 8.75 9.91 22.79
C HIS A 20 8.61 9.57 21.30
N GLY A 21 8.52 10.56 20.42
CA GLY A 21 8.31 10.32 18.98
C GLY A 21 6.95 9.68 18.69
N PHE A 22 5.97 9.88 19.57
CA PHE A 22 4.62 9.34 19.37
C PHE A 22 3.95 10.00 18.16
N PHE A 23 3.41 9.17 17.28
CA PHE A 23 2.80 9.61 16.04
C PHE A 23 1.51 8.82 15.79
N ILE A 24 0.45 9.56 15.44
CA ILE A 24 -0.85 9.03 15.05
C ILE A 24 -0.95 9.19 13.53
N PRO A 25 -1.05 8.09 12.76
CA PRO A 25 -1.32 8.15 11.32
C PRO A 25 -2.65 8.85 11.03
N ASP A 26 -2.76 9.52 9.88
CA ASP A 26 -4.05 9.90 9.28
C ASP A 26 -5.01 10.62 10.25
N ILE A 27 -4.48 11.52 11.10
CA ILE A 27 -5.24 12.19 12.18
C ILE A 27 -6.47 12.96 11.68
N GLU A 28 -6.49 13.36 10.41
CA GLU A 28 -7.64 14.02 9.77
C GLU A 28 -8.87 13.13 9.63
N TYR A 29 -8.69 11.81 9.63
CA TYR A 29 -9.75 10.80 9.56
C TYR A 29 -10.07 10.18 10.93
N LEU A 30 -9.46 10.65 12.01
CA LEU A 30 -9.69 10.13 13.35
C LEU A 30 -11.00 10.69 13.91
N LYS A 31 -12.02 9.84 14.06
CA LYS A 31 -13.36 10.22 14.51
C LYS A 31 -13.43 10.46 16.02
N ASP A 32 -12.73 9.64 16.80
CA ASP A 32 -12.71 9.70 18.27
C ASP A 32 -11.27 9.68 18.82
N PRO A 33 -10.65 10.86 18.99
CA PRO A 33 -9.28 10.95 19.53
C PRO A 33 -9.19 10.54 21.00
N GLU A 34 -10.22 10.77 21.80
CA GLU A 34 -10.21 10.45 23.23
C GLU A 34 -10.33 8.94 23.45
N GLY A 35 -11.24 8.28 22.73
CA GLY A 35 -11.38 6.83 22.72
C GLY A 35 -10.11 6.14 22.24
N PHE A 36 -9.52 6.64 21.15
CA PHE A 36 -8.27 6.11 20.60
C PHE A 36 -7.12 6.16 21.62
N LEU A 37 -6.88 7.33 22.25
CA LEU A 37 -5.83 7.45 23.26
C LEU A 37 -6.10 6.61 24.51
N THR A 38 -7.36 6.47 24.90
CA THR A 38 -7.77 5.62 26.02
C THR A 38 -7.46 4.15 25.72
N TYR A 39 -7.80 3.68 24.53
CA TYR A 39 -7.52 2.33 24.05
C TYR A 39 -6.01 2.04 24.05
N LEU A 40 -5.19 2.93 23.48
CA LEU A 40 -3.73 2.78 23.49
C LEU A 40 -3.16 2.76 24.92
N GLY A 41 -3.72 3.59 25.81
CA GLY A 41 -3.38 3.60 27.22
C GLY A 41 -3.65 2.26 27.90
N LEU A 42 -4.79 1.63 27.61
CA LEU A 42 -5.14 0.30 28.11
C LEU A 42 -4.21 -0.78 27.55
N LYS A 43 -3.90 -0.74 26.25
CA LYS A 43 -2.99 -1.70 25.59
C LYS A 43 -1.61 -1.73 26.25
N VAL A 44 -1.07 -0.56 26.62
CA VAL A 44 0.24 -0.45 27.30
C VAL A 44 0.15 -0.74 28.80
N ARG A 45 -0.86 -0.19 29.50
CA ARG A 45 -0.92 -0.22 30.97
C ARG A 45 -1.52 -1.50 31.53
N ARG A 46 -2.55 -2.04 30.90
CA ARG A 46 -3.28 -3.21 31.38
C ARG A 46 -2.73 -4.49 30.76
N ASP A 47 -2.54 -4.47 29.45
CA ASP A 47 -2.21 -5.68 28.70
C ASP A 47 -0.69 -5.87 28.56
N TYR A 48 0.09 -4.89 29.01
CA TYR A 48 1.55 -4.84 28.92
C TYR A 48 2.05 -5.16 27.51
N MET A 49 1.42 -4.56 26.50
CA MET A 49 1.77 -4.76 25.09
C MET A 49 2.42 -3.51 24.50
N CYS A 50 3.32 -3.74 23.54
CA CYS A 50 3.98 -2.68 22.79
C CYS A 50 3.10 -2.28 21.59
N LEU A 51 2.94 -0.98 21.34
CA LEU A 51 2.06 -0.46 20.28
C LEU A 51 2.53 -0.73 18.85
N TYR A 52 3.81 -1.09 18.67
CA TYR A 52 4.41 -1.31 17.36
C TYR A 52 4.91 -2.73 17.12
N CYS A 53 5.06 -3.54 18.18
CA CYS A 53 5.51 -4.91 17.97
C CYS A 53 4.32 -5.77 17.57
N ASN A 54 4.47 -6.56 16.50
CA ASN A 54 3.44 -7.47 16.03
C ASN A 54 3.01 -8.45 17.15
N ASP A 55 1.78 -8.95 17.05
CA ASP A 55 1.11 -9.94 17.93
C ASP A 55 1.92 -11.20 18.25
N ARG A 56 2.99 -11.48 17.49
CA ARG A 56 3.94 -12.55 17.80
C ARG A 56 4.75 -12.27 19.08
N CYS A 57 4.75 -11.03 19.58
CA CYS A 57 5.40 -10.67 20.83
C CYS A 57 4.48 -10.98 22.02
N ARG A 58 4.94 -11.84 22.92
CA ARG A 58 4.26 -12.10 24.20
C ARG A 58 4.16 -10.79 25.01
N PRO A 59 3.08 -10.63 25.81
CA PRO A 59 2.98 -9.49 26.73
C PRO A 59 4.18 -9.48 27.68
N PHE A 60 4.63 -8.27 28.02
CA PHE A 60 5.74 -8.10 28.94
C PHE A 60 5.30 -8.41 30.38
N SER A 61 6.27 -8.65 31.26
CA SER A 61 6.01 -9.00 32.66
C SER A 61 5.48 -7.84 33.52
N CYS A 62 5.77 -6.59 33.14
CA CYS A 62 5.34 -5.41 33.87
C CYS A 62 5.34 -4.15 32.99
N LEU A 63 4.66 -3.11 33.47
CA LEU A 63 4.57 -1.80 32.81
C LEU A 63 5.94 -1.18 32.53
N GLU A 64 6.86 -1.30 33.48
CA GLU A 64 8.20 -0.72 33.34
C GLU A 64 9.00 -1.39 32.22
N ALA A 65 8.84 -2.71 32.05
CA ALA A 65 9.47 -3.46 30.97
C ALA A 65 8.95 -3.00 29.60
N VAL A 66 7.63 -2.80 29.46
CA VAL A 66 7.03 -2.27 28.23
C VAL A 66 7.56 -0.87 27.94
N ARG A 67 7.52 0.04 28.92
CA ARG A 67 7.96 1.42 28.73
C ARG A 67 9.44 1.50 28.33
N LYS A 68 10.31 0.74 28.99
CA LYS A 68 11.74 0.66 28.64
C LYS A 68 11.94 0.08 27.25
N HIS A 69 11.19 -0.94 26.87
CA HIS A 69 11.22 -1.49 25.52
C HIS A 69 10.82 -0.45 24.47
N MET A 70 9.71 0.25 24.71
CA MET A 70 9.18 1.23 23.78
C MET A 70 10.11 2.43 23.61
N ASP A 71 10.74 2.89 24.70
CA ASP A 71 11.71 3.98 24.68
C ASP A 71 13.03 3.56 24.00
N ALA A 72 13.56 2.38 24.35
CA ALA A 72 14.83 1.89 23.79
C ALA A 72 14.76 1.60 22.27
N LYS A 73 13.59 1.16 21.77
CA LYS A 73 13.39 0.84 20.35
C LYS A 73 12.68 1.95 19.57
N ASN A 74 12.28 3.04 20.22
CA ASN A 74 11.40 4.05 19.65
C ASN A 74 10.09 3.45 19.06
N HIS A 75 9.51 2.48 19.78
CA HIS A 75 8.22 1.84 19.43
C HIS A 75 7.02 2.58 20.03
N CYS A 76 7.15 3.88 20.28
CA CYS A 76 6.06 4.73 20.74
C CYS A 76 5.15 5.18 19.58
N LYS A 77 5.19 4.54 18.42
CA LYS A 77 4.30 4.80 17.29
C LYS A 77 3.29 3.66 17.15
N VAL A 78 2.10 3.98 16.66
CA VAL A 78 1.09 2.96 16.39
C VAL A 78 1.47 2.19 15.14
N HIS A 79 1.33 0.86 15.18
CA HIS A 79 1.49 0.02 13.99
C HIS A 79 0.35 0.31 13.00
N TYR A 80 0.68 0.70 11.77
CA TYR A 80 -0.30 1.06 10.74
C TYR A 80 0.27 0.77 9.36
N GLY A 81 -0.48 0.05 8.51
CA GLY A 81 -0.16 -0.24 7.11
C GLY A 81 0.95 -1.27 6.83
N ASP A 82 1.61 -1.83 7.85
CA ASP A 82 2.67 -2.87 7.73
C ASP A 82 2.26 -4.18 8.45
N GLY A 83 1.02 -4.26 8.94
CA GLY A 83 0.45 -5.38 9.69
C GLY A 83 -0.28 -6.38 8.81
N GLY A 84 -0.61 -7.53 9.38
CA GLY A 84 -1.67 -8.36 8.83
C GLY A 84 -3.04 -7.76 9.19
N ASP A 85 -4.07 -8.15 8.45
CA ASP A 85 -5.43 -7.62 8.54
C ASP A 85 -6.00 -7.55 9.98
N ASP A 86 -5.54 -8.41 10.90
CA ASP A 86 -6.06 -8.53 12.26
C ASP A 86 -5.77 -7.31 13.16
N GLU A 87 -4.58 -6.70 13.10
CA GLU A 87 -4.22 -5.53 13.94
C GLU A 87 -4.84 -4.23 13.42
N GLU A 88 -5.06 -4.16 12.09
CA GLU A 88 -5.73 -3.03 11.44
C GLU A 88 -7.21 -2.98 11.83
N ALA A 89 -7.87 -4.14 11.89
CA ALA A 89 -9.27 -4.27 12.27
C ALA A 89 -9.61 -3.71 13.68
N GLU A 90 -8.69 -3.79 14.65
CA GLU A 90 -8.91 -3.21 15.98
C GLU A 90 -8.94 -1.67 15.96
N LEU A 91 -8.20 -1.05 15.04
CA LEU A 91 -8.09 0.39 14.93
C LEU A 91 -9.16 1.00 14.01
N GLU A 92 -9.74 0.21 13.11
CA GLU A 92 -10.81 0.63 12.19
C GLU A 92 -12.00 1.31 12.88
N GLU A 93 -12.34 0.90 14.11
CA GLU A 93 -13.44 1.52 14.87
C GLU A 93 -13.22 3.02 15.16
N PHE A 94 -11.96 3.46 15.24
CA PHE A 94 -11.60 4.84 15.57
C PHE A 94 -11.45 5.76 14.34
N TYR A 95 -11.35 5.19 13.14
CA TYR A 95 -11.11 5.94 11.90
C TYR A 95 -12.33 5.94 10.97
N ASP A 96 -12.55 7.06 10.28
CA ASP A 96 -13.56 7.20 9.24
C ASP A 96 -12.95 7.71 7.94
N TYR A 97 -12.64 6.76 7.05
CA TYR A 97 -12.10 7.04 5.72
C TYR A 97 -13.19 7.30 4.66
N SER A 98 -14.47 7.39 5.02
CA SER A 98 -15.56 7.58 4.03
C SER A 98 -15.33 8.78 3.10
N SER A 99 -14.69 9.84 3.61
CA SER A 99 -14.36 11.04 2.84
C SER A 99 -13.11 10.92 1.96
N SER A 100 -12.21 9.95 2.20
CA SER A 100 -11.05 9.72 1.33
C SER A 100 -11.43 9.02 0.03
N TYR A 101 -12.57 8.32 0.01
CA TYR A 101 -13.06 7.62 -1.16
C TYR A 101 -13.84 8.51 -2.13
N VAL A 102 -13.95 9.83 -1.90
CA VAL A 102 -14.68 10.74 -2.80
C VAL A 102 -13.73 11.73 -3.47
N ASP A 103 -13.90 11.92 -4.78
CA ASP A 103 -13.20 12.96 -5.54
C ASP A 103 -13.78 14.35 -5.22
N ALA A 104 -13.11 15.43 -5.64
CA ALA A 104 -13.57 16.82 -5.51
C ALA A 104 -14.96 17.08 -6.15
N THR A 105 -15.43 16.17 -6.99
CA THR A 105 -16.75 16.17 -7.64
C THR A 105 -17.81 15.36 -6.90
N GLY A 106 -17.48 14.74 -5.75
CA GLY A 106 -18.35 13.88 -4.97
C GLY A 106 -18.55 12.47 -5.56
N LYS A 107 -17.77 12.10 -6.60
CA LYS A 107 -17.80 10.76 -7.19
C LYS A 107 -16.91 9.81 -6.40
N GLN A 108 -17.38 8.59 -6.12
CA GLN A 108 -16.61 7.56 -5.42
C GLN A 108 -15.39 7.10 -6.26
N LEU A 109 -14.18 7.29 -5.73
CA LEU A 109 -12.88 6.97 -6.36
C LEU A 109 -12.71 5.47 -6.61
N VAL A 110 -13.32 4.63 -5.78
CA VAL A 110 -13.35 3.17 -5.93
C VAL A 110 -14.78 2.76 -6.21
N SER A 111 -15.20 2.88 -7.47
CA SER A 111 -16.45 2.27 -7.92
C SER A 111 -16.16 0.81 -8.25
N SER A 112 -16.72 -0.13 -7.50
CA SER A 112 -16.64 -1.58 -7.75
C SER A 112 -17.14 -2.01 -9.14
N GLU A 113 -17.73 -1.08 -9.90
CA GLU A 113 -18.35 -1.27 -11.20
C GLU A 113 -17.60 -0.59 -12.37
N ASP A 114 -16.55 0.20 -12.11
CA ASP A 114 -15.73 0.84 -13.16
C ASP A 114 -14.50 -0.03 -13.50
N PHE A 115 -14.71 -1.16 -14.20
CA PHE A 115 -13.66 -1.99 -14.86
C PHE A 115 -12.93 -1.26 -16.02
N ASN A 116 -13.07 0.06 -16.13
CA ASN A 116 -12.29 0.85 -17.07
C ASN A 116 -10.90 1.07 -16.47
N ASN A 117 -10.04 0.06 -16.68
CA ASN A 117 -8.66 -0.02 -16.24
C ASN A 117 -7.86 1.22 -16.68
N ASN A 118 -7.84 2.25 -15.83
CA ASN A 118 -6.84 3.33 -15.94
C ASN A 118 -5.43 2.81 -15.59
N VAL A 119 -5.34 1.62 -15.01
CA VAL A 119 -4.09 0.99 -14.56
C VAL A 119 -4.09 -0.46 -15.00
N GLU A 120 -3.14 -0.83 -15.85
CA GLU A 120 -2.98 -2.19 -16.39
C GLU A 120 -1.53 -2.65 -16.20
N LEU A 121 -1.33 -3.95 -16.03
CA LEU A 121 0.00 -4.54 -16.15
C LEU A 121 0.31 -4.77 -17.62
N GLY A 122 1.47 -4.29 -18.08
CA GLY A 122 1.93 -4.48 -19.45
C GLY A 122 2.11 -5.96 -19.80
N SER A 123 2.11 -6.26 -21.10
CA SER A 123 2.27 -7.60 -21.65
C SER A 123 3.60 -8.23 -21.18
N GLY A 124 3.54 -9.04 -20.11
CA GLY A 124 4.71 -9.61 -19.44
C GLY A 124 4.82 -9.28 -17.94
N GLY A 125 3.85 -8.57 -17.36
CA GLY A 125 3.73 -8.31 -15.91
C GLY A 125 4.82 -7.41 -15.31
N SER A 126 5.75 -6.94 -16.15
CA SER A 126 6.97 -6.25 -15.73
C SER A 126 6.87 -4.73 -15.84
N GLU A 127 5.75 -4.22 -16.36
CA GLU A 127 5.51 -2.80 -16.56
C GLU A 127 4.11 -2.45 -16.03
N LEU A 128 3.98 -1.28 -15.43
CA LEU A 128 2.71 -0.69 -15.02
C LEU A 128 2.32 0.37 -16.04
N ILE A 129 1.18 0.21 -16.70
CA ILE A 129 0.64 1.12 -17.70
C ILE A 129 -0.48 1.93 -17.04
N ILE A 130 -0.30 3.25 -16.99
CA ILE A 130 -1.28 4.18 -16.45
C ILE A 130 -1.86 4.99 -17.62
N THR A 131 -3.15 4.82 -17.88
CA THR A 131 -3.93 5.57 -18.85
C THR A 131 -4.75 6.64 -18.12
N THR A 132 -4.45 7.90 -18.38
CA THR A 132 -5.19 9.04 -17.85
C THR A 132 -5.99 9.69 -18.97
N ARG A 133 -7.30 9.78 -18.80
CA ARG A 133 -8.19 10.47 -19.73
C ARG A 133 -8.63 11.81 -19.13
N THR A 134 -8.07 12.90 -19.64
CA THR A 134 -8.59 14.26 -19.42
C THR A 134 -9.43 14.67 -20.64
N ASP A 135 -10.39 15.57 -20.49
CA ASP A 135 -11.51 15.86 -21.41
C ASP A 135 -11.22 15.98 -22.92
N ASP A 136 -9.95 16.08 -23.35
CA ASP A 136 -9.56 15.99 -24.78
C ASP A 136 -8.20 15.31 -25.04
N ARG A 137 -7.59 14.64 -24.04
CA ARG A 137 -6.26 14.04 -24.16
C ARG A 137 -6.16 12.72 -23.38
N LEU A 138 -5.83 11.65 -24.11
CA LEU A 138 -5.36 10.40 -23.56
C LEU A 138 -3.85 10.49 -23.31
N SER A 139 -3.44 10.29 -22.06
CA SER A 139 -2.04 10.21 -21.67
C SER A 139 -1.76 8.79 -21.20
N VAL A 140 -0.75 8.14 -21.78
CA VAL A 140 -0.32 6.79 -21.42
C VAL A 140 1.10 6.88 -20.86
N LYS A 141 1.31 6.45 -19.63
CA LYS A 141 2.62 6.37 -18.99
C LYS A 141 2.93 4.92 -18.64
N SER A 142 4.06 4.40 -19.11
CA SER A 142 4.57 3.10 -18.69
C SER A 142 5.68 3.25 -17.65
N ILE A 143 5.57 2.50 -16.56
CA ILE A 143 6.55 2.46 -15.47
C ILE A 143 7.13 1.04 -15.43
N GLY A 144 8.40 0.90 -15.79
CA GLY A 144 9.08 -0.39 -15.80
C GLY A 144 9.52 -0.86 -14.41
N SER A 145 9.62 -2.18 -14.23
CA SER A 145 10.13 -2.78 -13.01
C SER A 145 11.61 -2.46 -12.77
N ARG A 146 11.98 -2.27 -11.50
CA ARG A 146 13.37 -2.02 -11.07
C ARG A 146 14.32 -3.15 -11.48
N GLU A 147 13.81 -4.37 -11.61
CA GLU A 147 14.58 -5.55 -12.01
C GLU A 147 15.18 -5.40 -13.41
N PHE A 148 14.51 -4.65 -14.29
CA PHE A 148 14.96 -4.43 -15.67
C PHE A 148 15.73 -3.11 -15.87
N LEU A 149 16.09 -2.40 -14.79
CA LEU A 149 16.79 -1.10 -14.85
C LEU A 149 18.09 -1.16 -15.68
N ARG A 150 18.82 -2.29 -15.64
CA ARG A 150 20.02 -2.48 -16.47
C ARG A 150 19.69 -2.41 -17.96
N TYR A 151 18.55 -2.98 -18.38
CA TYR A 151 18.12 -3.02 -19.77
C TYR A 151 17.54 -1.68 -20.21
N TYR A 152 16.74 -1.01 -19.37
CA TYR A 152 16.20 0.32 -19.66
C TYR A 152 17.27 1.40 -19.84
N ARG A 153 18.46 1.20 -19.27
CA ARG A 153 19.61 2.10 -19.45
C ARG A 153 20.44 1.80 -20.71
N GLN A 154 20.17 0.70 -21.41
CA GLN A 154 20.90 0.36 -22.63
C GLN A 154 20.55 1.34 -23.74
N LYS A 155 21.56 1.73 -24.53
CA LYS A 155 21.38 2.48 -25.78
C LYS A 155 21.84 1.61 -26.94
N PRO A 156 21.03 0.62 -27.37
CA PRO A 156 21.40 -0.25 -28.48
C PRO A 156 21.62 0.58 -29.74
N ARG A 157 22.51 0.11 -30.61
CA ARG A 157 22.75 0.77 -31.90
C ARG A 157 21.45 0.74 -32.71
N PRO A 158 21.05 1.86 -33.35
CA PRO A 158 19.87 1.87 -34.21
C PRO A 158 20.04 0.81 -35.30
N ALA A 159 18.99 0.00 -35.50
CA ALA A 159 19.01 -1.02 -36.53
C ALA A 159 19.19 -0.40 -37.92
N ARG A 160 19.87 -1.11 -38.82
CA ARG A 160 19.93 -0.70 -40.21
C ARG A 160 18.51 -0.78 -40.79
N THR A 161 18.15 0.19 -41.64
CA THR A 161 16.79 0.33 -42.22
C THR A 161 16.24 -0.95 -42.87
N ASN A 162 17.12 -1.82 -43.36
CA ASN A 162 16.75 -3.09 -43.99
C ASN A 162 16.36 -4.15 -42.94
N ASP A 163 16.96 -4.13 -41.75
CA ASP A 163 16.69 -5.08 -40.67
C ASP A 163 15.32 -4.80 -40.04
N THR A 164 14.91 -3.54 -39.95
CA THR A 164 13.57 -3.16 -39.45
C THR A 164 12.46 -3.71 -40.33
N ALA A 165 12.60 -3.63 -41.67
CA ALA A 165 11.61 -4.16 -42.61
C ALA A 165 11.51 -5.70 -42.51
N ILE A 166 12.64 -6.38 -42.33
CA ILE A 166 12.72 -7.84 -42.16
C ILE A 166 12.09 -8.25 -40.83
N SER A 167 12.42 -7.59 -39.71
CA SER A 167 11.81 -7.86 -38.41
C SER A 167 10.30 -7.62 -38.43
N SER A 168 9.82 -6.51 -38.98
CA SER A 168 8.37 -6.27 -39.11
C SER A 168 7.66 -7.32 -39.99
N ALA A 169 8.30 -7.76 -41.07
CA ALA A 169 7.77 -8.82 -41.92
C ALA A 169 7.77 -10.19 -41.24
N LEU A 170 8.75 -10.48 -40.37
CA LEU A 170 8.79 -11.71 -39.58
C LEU A 170 7.71 -11.71 -38.49
N THR A 171 7.54 -10.62 -37.74
CA THR A 171 6.52 -10.52 -36.69
C THR A 171 5.10 -10.66 -37.27
N PHE A 172 4.86 -10.10 -38.45
CA PHE A 172 3.58 -10.26 -39.17
C PHE A 172 3.34 -11.70 -39.66
N LYS A 173 4.41 -12.44 -40.00
CA LYS A 173 4.31 -13.85 -40.40
C LYS A 173 4.03 -14.78 -39.21
N VAL A 174 4.57 -14.47 -38.04
CA VAL A 174 4.32 -15.24 -36.81
C VAL A 174 2.86 -15.07 -36.35
N SER A 175 2.29 -13.86 -36.44
CA SER A 175 0.87 -13.62 -36.14
C SER A 175 -0.10 -14.34 -37.09
N LYS A 176 0.31 -14.66 -38.33
CA LYS A 176 -0.51 -15.40 -39.30
C LYS A 176 -0.45 -16.92 -39.15
N HIS A 177 0.40 -17.44 -38.28
CA HIS A 177 0.58 -18.86 -38.06
C HIS A 177 0.08 -19.27 -36.68
N GLU A 178 -1.15 -18.87 -36.34
CA GLU A 178 -1.88 -19.45 -35.22
C GLU A 178 -2.47 -20.79 -35.68
N PRO A 179 -2.05 -21.94 -35.13
CA PRO A 179 -2.59 -23.22 -35.56
C PRO A 179 -4.04 -23.34 -35.10
N SER A 180 -4.96 -23.54 -36.05
CA SER A 180 -6.35 -23.85 -35.75
C SER A 180 -6.41 -25.11 -34.88
N ASN A 181 -6.90 -24.98 -33.64
CA ASN A 181 -7.24 -26.13 -32.79
C ASN A 181 -8.21 -27.04 -33.56
N ARG A 182 -7.72 -28.22 -33.99
CA ARG A 182 -8.57 -29.31 -34.42
C ARG A 182 -9.03 -30.06 -33.17
N GLU A 183 -10.35 -30.10 -33.02
CA GLU A 183 -11.09 -30.86 -32.02
C GLU A 183 -10.61 -32.32 -31.98
N ILE A 184 -10.32 -32.82 -30.78
CA ILE A 184 -10.10 -34.24 -30.53
C ILE A 184 -11.45 -34.82 -30.12
N GLU A 185 -12.22 -35.29 -31.10
CA GLU A 185 -13.32 -36.22 -30.86
C GLU A 185 -12.75 -37.60 -30.47
N GLY A 186 -13.42 -38.23 -29.51
CA GLY A 186 -12.95 -39.43 -28.82
C GLY A 186 -12.93 -40.71 -29.65
N ALA A 187 -12.23 -41.70 -29.11
CA ALA A 187 -12.45 -43.11 -29.43
C ALA A 187 -12.29 -43.94 -28.16
N GLN A 188 -13.40 -44.54 -27.73
CA GLN A 188 -13.51 -45.58 -26.73
C GLN A 188 -12.58 -46.77 -27.05
N ARG A 189 -11.99 -47.35 -26.01
CA ARG A 189 -11.88 -48.80 -25.78
C ARG A 189 -11.59 -49.08 -24.32
#